data_AF-A0A936YEL8-F1
#
_entry.id   AF-A0A936YEL8-F1
#
_cell.length_a   1.000
_cell.length_b   1.000
_cell.length_c   1.000
_cell.angle_alpha   90.00
_cell.angle_beta   90.00
_cell.angle_gamma   90.00
#
_symmetry.space_group_name_H-M   'P 1'
#
loop_
_entity.id
_entity.type
_entity.pdbx_description
1 polymer ?
#
loop_
_entity_poly.entity_id
_entity_poly.type
_entity_poly.pdbx_seq_one_letter_code
_entity_poly.pdbx_strand_id
1 'polypeptide(L)'
;MRYLLAILLLAQVSVAQENRGVSWILQMCSEHTDCSAIEAAYRGVPVINAGWMYLTSNPNRCKCAPRLLEDSRQKNIRIDICNSTCFPERGRSCQPAECFAGQRQGEAGKKILANDPATYKRIDRSIAMAQANLLSAKGPLKLFVKSCLECSIDPAARKKLNAYVAAKFSSYPGVEFVDNPINDRCQPGMVCEKHGSPVGNNNLIADNDGLDYDGIDQLSYWRKNKPSRLVLAWKGCNNGLAKGETFKPGQNRTNYCSASRDGKDFNSATISNAVDKPTEAVDPLDLKGCRKMLKAPDGPQKFVLKLSEGRAHSVWLSPPALSGKTFKKVELLNHGKRIDGSRAGVPGYRYGVPYLPDTTNPKRRLYDFMGHPRSYPDNSVLHADGFCWILEKPRFRVD
;
A
#
# COMPACT_ATOMS: atom_id res chain seq x y z
N MET A 1 23.35 -48.34 -23.61
CA MET A 1 23.06 -46.90 -23.90
C MET A 1 21.56 -46.63 -23.82
N ARG A 2 21.00 -46.82 -22.62
CA ARG A 2 19.59 -46.62 -22.29
C ARG A 2 19.55 -45.43 -21.32
N TYR A 3 18.92 -44.34 -21.75
CA TYR A 3 18.27 -43.34 -20.90
C TYR A 3 19.11 -42.74 -19.75
N LEU A 4 20.18 -42.03 -20.11
CA LEU A 4 20.70 -40.89 -19.33
C LEU A 4 19.82 -39.66 -19.60
N LEU A 5 18.50 -39.83 -19.43
CA LEU A 5 17.44 -38.84 -19.68
C LEU A 5 16.81 -38.41 -18.34
N ALA A 6 17.62 -38.37 -17.28
CA ALA A 6 17.20 -38.14 -15.90
C ALA A 6 17.99 -37.01 -15.21
N ILE A 7 18.74 -36.22 -15.97
CA ILE A 7 19.48 -35.06 -15.46
C ILE A 7 19.00 -33.84 -16.24
N LEU A 8 18.53 -32.81 -15.52
CA LEU A 8 18.12 -31.48 -16.02
C LEU A 8 16.68 -31.33 -16.56
N LEU A 9 15.71 -32.08 -16.05
CA LEU A 9 14.48 -31.39 -15.64
C LEU A 9 14.85 -30.58 -14.40
N LEU A 10 15.47 -29.42 -14.66
CA LEU A 10 15.48 -28.29 -13.77
C LEU A 10 14.05 -28.12 -13.31
N ALA A 11 13.74 -28.68 -12.15
CA ALA A 11 12.69 -28.16 -11.32
C ALA A 11 13.06 -26.69 -11.14
N GLN A 12 12.56 -25.85 -12.06
CA GLN A 12 12.21 -24.50 -11.75
C GLN A 12 11.17 -24.65 -10.65
N VAL A 13 11.67 -24.85 -9.43
CA VAL A 13 10.96 -24.46 -8.23
C VAL A 13 10.68 -23.00 -8.52
N SER A 14 9.49 -22.73 -9.03
CA SER A 14 8.91 -21.41 -9.15
C SER A 14 8.81 -20.93 -7.72
N VAL A 15 9.94 -20.46 -7.18
CA VAL A 15 9.99 -19.78 -5.89
C VAL A 15 9.01 -18.64 -6.11
N ALA A 16 7.83 -18.74 -5.48
CA ALA A 16 6.80 -17.74 -5.65
C ALA A 16 7.48 -16.40 -5.41
N GLN A 17 7.51 -15.55 -6.46
CA GLN A 17 8.36 -14.38 -6.43
C GLN A 17 7.90 -13.50 -5.27
N GLU A 18 8.74 -13.39 -4.24
CA GLU A 18 8.46 -12.53 -3.10
C GLU A 18 8.39 -11.09 -3.63
N ASN A 19 7.17 -10.53 -3.62
CA ASN A 19 6.87 -9.23 -4.20
C ASN A 19 6.61 -8.15 -3.13
N ARG A 20 6.74 -8.50 -1.85
CA ARG A 20 6.51 -7.58 -0.72
C ARG A 20 7.72 -6.72 -0.46
N GLY A 21 7.50 -5.42 -0.32
CA GLY A 21 8.54 -4.43 -0.20
C GLY A 21 8.12 -3.20 0.59
N VAL A 22 8.95 -2.17 0.54
CA VAL A 22 8.72 -0.91 1.25
C VAL A 22 8.90 0.26 0.30
N SER A 23 7.97 1.22 0.37
CA SER A 23 8.03 2.50 -0.31
C SER A 23 8.79 3.51 0.56
N TRP A 24 10.09 3.65 0.31
CA TRP A 24 10.98 4.63 0.95
C TRP A 24 10.92 6.00 0.25
N ILE A 25 9.73 6.38 -0.20
CA ILE A 25 9.47 7.43 -1.21
C ILE A 25 10.37 8.67 -1.10
N LEU A 26 10.46 9.29 0.08
CA LEU A 26 11.35 10.43 0.33
C LEU A 26 12.52 10.11 1.24
N GLN A 27 12.38 9.08 2.07
CA GLN A 27 13.39 8.67 3.04
C GLN A 27 14.70 8.22 2.37
N MET A 28 14.63 7.45 1.28
CA MET A 28 15.82 6.87 0.63
C MET A 28 16.87 7.93 0.24
N CYS A 29 16.42 9.09 -0.24
CA CYS A 29 17.31 10.13 -0.75
C CYS A 29 17.60 11.26 0.24
N SER A 30 16.90 11.32 1.38
CA SER A 30 17.05 12.44 2.30
C SER A 30 18.41 12.47 3.01
N GLU A 31 18.94 13.68 3.23
CA GLU A 31 20.15 13.88 4.04
C GLU A 31 19.93 13.50 5.51
N HIS A 32 18.73 13.75 6.02
CA HIS A 32 18.37 13.57 7.43
C HIS A 32 18.03 12.12 7.79
N THR A 33 17.99 11.22 6.81
CA THR A 33 17.64 9.82 7.06
C THR A 33 18.80 9.04 7.63
N ASP A 34 18.54 8.23 8.66
CA ASP A 34 19.44 7.14 9.02
C ASP A 34 19.13 5.92 8.13
N CYS A 35 20.13 5.47 7.35
CA CYS A 35 19.97 4.34 6.45
C CYS A 35 19.80 3.00 7.19
N SER A 36 20.11 2.95 8.49
CA SER A 36 19.95 1.75 9.31
C SER A 36 18.49 1.24 9.32
N ALA A 37 17.50 2.12 9.18
CA ALA A 37 16.09 1.72 9.12
C ALA A 37 15.76 0.91 7.87
N ILE A 38 16.35 1.31 6.74
CA ILE A 38 16.20 0.64 5.45
C ILE A 38 16.92 -0.71 5.50
N GLU A 39 18.15 -0.73 6.01
CA GLU A 39 18.94 -1.96 6.15
C GLU A 39 18.24 -2.96 7.09
N ALA A 40 17.66 -2.49 8.20
CA ALA A 40 16.91 -3.31 9.14
C ALA A 40 15.66 -3.93 8.50
N ALA A 41 14.93 -3.18 7.66
CA ALA A 41 13.74 -3.68 6.98
C ALA A 41 14.02 -4.88 6.08
N TYR A 42 15.24 -5.00 5.53
CA TYR A 42 15.58 -6.11 4.64
C TYR A 42 16.47 -7.17 5.28
N ARG A 43 16.72 -7.15 6.60
CA ARG A 43 17.54 -8.17 7.25
C ARG A 43 16.93 -9.57 7.08
N GLY A 44 17.68 -10.51 6.51
CA GLY A 44 17.20 -11.89 6.30
C GLY A 44 16.16 -12.06 5.17
N VAL A 45 15.81 -10.99 4.45
CA VAL A 45 14.89 -11.06 3.30
C VAL A 45 15.66 -11.52 2.06
N PRO A 46 15.22 -12.55 1.32
CA PRO A 46 15.98 -13.08 0.17
C PRO A 46 15.95 -12.16 -1.05
N VAL A 47 14.87 -11.40 -1.24
CA VAL A 47 14.67 -10.47 -2.37
C VAL A 47 14.30 -9.10 -1.82
N ILE A 48 15.06 -8.08 -2.20
CA ILE A 48 14.81 -6.70 -1.77
C ILE A 48 13.82 -6.06 -2.74
N ASN A 49 12.59 -5.84 -2.29
CA ASN A 49 11.60 -5.05 -3.02
C ASN A 49 11.52 -3.64 -2.40
N ALA A 50 11.82 -2.60 -3.16
CA ALA A 50 11.86 -1.22 -2.65
C ALA A 50 11.33 -0.21 -3.67
N GLY A 51 10.80 0.91 -3.19
CA GLY A 51 10.41 2.06 -4.01
C GLY A 51 10.98 3.38 -3.48
N TRP A 52 11.42 4.31 -4.33
CA TRP A 52 11.74 5.69 -3.91
C TRP A 52 11.72 6.72 -5.03
N MET A 53 11.79 8.01 -4.66
CA MET A 53 11.80 9.14 -5.59
C MET A 53 13.09 9.96 -5.53
N TYR A 54 13.56 10.41 -6.69
CA TYR A 54 14.75 11.25 -6.82
C TYR A 54 14.44 12.75 -6.71
N LEU A 55 15.47 13.54 -6.35
CA LEU A 55 15.51 15.02 -6.24
C LEU A 55 14.62 15.69 -5.19
N THR A 56 13.47 15.13 -4.82
CA THR A 56 12.51 15.81 -3.95
C THR A 56 13.01 16.02 -2.53
N SER A 57 13.63 15.02 -1.89
CA SER A 57 14.17 15.16 -0.53
C SER A 57 15.62 15.64 -0.51
N ASN A 58 16.36 15.47 -1.60
CA ASN A 58 17.73 15.93 -1.73
C ASN A 58 18.08 16.13 -3.21
N PRO A 59 18.48 17.35 -3.61
CA PRO A 59 18.76 17.66 -5.00
C PRO A 59 20.12 17.15 -5.50
N ASN A 60 21.00 16.70 -4.61
CA ASN A 60 22.41 16.45 -4.91
C ASN A 60 22.78 14.97 -4.85
N ARG A 61 22.11 14.17 -4.02
CA ARG A 61 22.39 12.73 -3.91
C ARG A 61 21.19 11.97 -3.37
N CYS A 62 21.25 10.64 -3.48
CA CYS A 62 20.34 9.76 -2.79
C CYS A 62 21.12 8.94 -1.76
N LYS A 63 21.18 9.40 -0.50
CA LYS A 63 22.15 8.92 0.50
C LYS A 63 22.12 7.41 0.73
N CYS A 64 20.92 6.82 0.84
CA CYS A 64 20.78 5.41 1.21
C CYS A 64 20.64 4.47 0.00
N ALA A 65 20.40 4.99 -1.20
CA ALA A 65 20.22 4.16 -2.39
C ALA A 65 21.46 3.31 -2.73
N PRO A 66 22.71 3.87 -2.76
CA PRO A 66 23.89 3.06 -3.03
C PRO A 66 24.05 1.89 -2.05
N ARG A 67 23.78 2.10 -0.75
CA ARG A 67 23.87 1.02 0.26
C ARG A 67 22.94 -0.14 -0.04
N LEU A 68 21.71 0.15 -0.46
CA LEU A 68 20.75 -0.90 -0.84
C LEU A 68 21.15 -1.56 -2.16
N LEU A 69 21.62 -0.77 -3.13
CA LEU A 69 22.00 -1.25 -4.47
C LEU A 69 23.25 -2.12 -4.44
N GLU A 70 24.22 -1.82 -3.58
CA GLU A 70 25.47 -2.59 -3.39
C GLU A 70 25.27 -3.93 -2.67
N ASP A 71 24.09 -4.19 -2.10
CA ASP A 71 23.74 -5.51 -1.59
C ASP A 71 23.86 -6.56 -2.72
N SER A 72 24.29 -7.80 -2.45
CA SER A 72 24.46 -8.80 -3.50
C SER A 72 23.18 -9.57 -3.85
N ARG A 73 22.14 -9.50 -3.01
CA ARG A 73 20.87 -10.22 -3.19
C ARG A 73 20.09 -9.71 -4.40
N GLN A 74 19.12 -10.48 -4.87
CA GLN A 74 18.21 -9.99 -5.91
C GLN A 74 17.43 -8.77 -5.42
N LYS A 75 17.26 -7.79 -6.30
CA LYS A 75 16.50 -6.56 -6.06
C LYS A 75 15.42 -6.34 -7.11
N ASN A 76 14.24 -5.93 -6.67
CA ASN A 76 13.18 -5.39 -7.53
C ASN A 76 12.89 -3.95 -7.08
N ILE A 77 13.35 -2.97 -7.86
CA ILE A 77 13.37 -1.57 -7.44
C ILE A 77 12.41 -0.75 -8.29
N ARG A 78 11.51 -0.01 -7.64
CA ARG A 78 10.73 1.06 -8.27
C ARG A 78 11.37 2.42 -8.02
N ILE A 79 11.57 3.21 -9.06
CA ILE A 79 12.06 4.58 -8.95
C ILE A 79 11.11 5.58 -9.58
N ASP A 80 11.00 6.76 -8.96
CA ASP A 80 10.22 7.88 -9.46
C ASP A 80 11.14 9.00 -9.92
N ILE A 81 10.96 9.43 -11.16
CA ILE A 81 11.80 10.47 -11.77
C ILE A 81 11.28 11.87 -11.42
N CYS A 82 9.96 12.10 -11.51
CA CYS A 82 9.35 13.38 -11.25
C CYS A 82 8.24 13.30 -10.20
N ASN A 83 8.07 14.38 -9.45
CA ASN A 83 7.03 14.52 -8.44
C ASN A 83 5.94 15.45 -8.96
N SER A 84 4.75 14.96 -9.33
CA SER A 84 3.60 15.86 -9.57
C SER A 84 2.78 16.13 -8.32
N THR A 85 3.07 15.46 -7.21
CA THR A 85 2.39 15.76 -5.94
C THR A 85 2.75 17.15 -5.41
N CYS A 86 3.77 17.82 -5.94
CA CYS A 86 4.20 19.15 -5.53
C CYS A 86 3.39 20.30 -6.13
N PHE A 87 2.50 20.05 -7.09
CA PHE A 87 1.81 21.11 -7.80
C PHE A 87 0.92 22.00 -6.90
N PRO A 88 0.77 23.30 -7.23
CA PRO A 88 -0.11 24.23 -6.51
C PRO A 88 -1.57 23.80 -6.41
N GLU A 89 -2.08 23.08 -7.40
CA GLU A 89 -3.44 22.51 -7.38
C GLU A 89 -3.67 21.54 -6.21
N ARG A 90 -2.60 21.10 -5.53
CA ARG A 90 -2.66 20.26 -4.32
C ARG A 90 -2.28 21.03 -3.05
N GLY A 91 -2.30 22.36 -3.09
CA GLY A 91 -1.95 23.25 -1.97
C GLY A 91 -0.45 23.26 -1.64
N ARG A 92 0.41 23.07 -2.65
CA ARG A 92 1.86 22.86 -2.49
C ARG A 92 2.65 23.74 -3.47
N SER A 93 3.97 23.61 -3.49
CA SER A 93 4.80 24.22 -4.53
C SER A 93 5.96 23.31 -4.89
N CYS A 94 6.20 23.16 -6.19
CA CYS A 94 7.33 22.40 -6.71
C CYS A 94 8.63 23.15 -6.48
N GLN A 95 9.54 22.50 -5.78
CA GLN A 95 10.79 23.08 -5.31
C GLN A 95 11.79 23.28 -6.47
N PRO A 96 12.76 24.21 -6.36
CA PRO A 96 13.66 24.58 -7.45
C PRO A 96 14.38 23.42 -8.13
N ALA A 97 14.65 22.34 -7.40
CA ALA A 97 15.34 21.17 -7.92
C ALA A 97 14.42 20.10 -8.55
N GLU A 98 13.11 20.17 -8.34
CA GLU A 98 12.16 19.18 -8.87
C GLU A 98 11.89 19.40 -10.36
N CYS A 99 11.48 18.36 -11.09
CA CYS A 99 11.22 18.43 -12.54
C CYS A 99 10.35 19.63 -12.95
N PHE A 100 9.29 19.87 -12.17
CA PHE A 100 8.26 20.87 -12.43
C PHE A 100 8.39 22.14 -11.57
N ALA A 101 9.60 22.46 -11.12
CA ALA A 101 9.90 23.64 -10.31
C ALA A 101 9.18 24.91 -10.82
N GLY A 102 8.40 25.54 -9.94
CA GLY A 102 7.65 26.77 -10.24
C GLY A 102 6.49 26.63 -11.22
N GLN A 103 6.15 25.42 -11.66
CA GLN A 103 5.09 25.19 -12.66
C GLN A 103 3.79 24.76 -11.99
N ARG A 104 2.67 25.07 -12.66
CA ARG A 104 1.35 24.47 -12.40
C ARG A 104 1.13 23.23 -13.28
N GLN A 105 0.16 22.38 -12.94
CA GLN A 105 -0.15 21.16 -13.69
C GLN A 105 -0.28 21.39 -15.21
N GLY A 106 -1.12 22.35 -15.62
CA GLY A 106 -1.34 22.64 -17.04
C GLY A 106 -0.14 23.26 -17.74
N GLU A 107 0.68 24.04 -17.03
CA GLU A 107 1.90 24.62 -17.58
C GLU A 107 2.96 23.54 -17.84
N ALA A 108 3.15 22.63 -16.89
CA ALA A 108 4.05 21.48 -17.04
C ALA A 108 3.64 20.62 -18.25
N GLY A 109 2.35 20.35 -18.40
CA GLY A 109 1.81 19.63 -19.56
C GLY A 109 2.16 20.31 -20.89
N LYS A 110 1.90 21.62 -21.01
CA LYS A 110 2.25 22.41 -22.21
C LYS A 110 3.74 22.38 -22.51
N LYS A 111 4.60 22.56 -21.50
CA LYS A 111 6.06 22.56 -21.64
C LYS A 111 6.61 21.21 -22.10
N ILE A 112 6.09 20.10 -21.58
CA ILE A 112 6.44 18.75 -22.05
C ILE A 112 6.04 18.58 -23.52
N LEU A 113 4.81 18.94 -23.88
CA LEU A 113 4.32 18.86 -25.26
C LEU A 113 5.13 19.72 -26.22
N ALA A 114 5.61 20.89 -25.77
CA ALA A 114 6.43 21.82 -26.55
C ALA A 114 7.93 21.46 -26.60
N ASN A 115 8.39 20.37 -25.96
CA ASN A 115 9.82 20.06 -25.82
C ASN A 115 10.63 21.18 -25.14
N ASP A 116 10.05 21.84 -24.13
CA ASP A 116 10.70 22.93 -23.41
C ASP A 116 12.07 22.51 -22.83
N PRO A 117 13.20 23.09 -23.30
CA PRO A 117 14.53 22.63 -22.91
C PRO A 117 14.80 22.76 -21.41
N ALA A 118 14.25 23.80 -20.76
CA ALA A 118 14.46 24.02 -19.33
C ALA A 118 13.77 22.94 -18.47
N THR A 119 12.56 22.51 -18.85
CA THR A 119 11.84 21.42 -18.19
C THR A 119 12.56 20.09 -18.39
N TYR A 120 12.97 19.77 -19.62
CA TYR A 120 13.71 18.54 -19.91
C TYR A 120 15.08 18.51 -19.24
N LYS A 121 15.78 19.64 -19.11
CA LYS A 121 17.03 19.73 -18.33
C LYS A 121 16.84 19.33 -16.86
N ARG A 122 15.72 19.72 -16.22
CA ARG A 122 15.41 19.31 -14.84
C ARG A 122 15.03 17.83 -14.74
N ILE A 123 14.30 17.31 -15.72
CA ILE A 123 14.00 15.87 -15.82
C ILE A 123 15.29 15.07 -15.98
N ASP A 124 16.17 15.48 -16.89
CA ASP A 124 17.46 14.82 -17.16
C ASP A 124 18.37 14.83 -15.93
N ARG A 125 18.32 15.85 -15.08
CA ARG A 125 19.04 15.84 -13.79
C ARG A 125 18.59 14.68 -12.89
N SER A 126 17.29 14.40 -12.84
CA SER A 126 16.73 13.30 -12.04
C SER A 126 17.15 11.94 -12.63
N ILE A 127 17.05 11.81 -13.95
CA ILE A 127 17.48 10.62 -14.69
C ILE A 127 18.97 10.36 -14.49
N ALA A 128 19.83 11.39 -14.62
CA ALA A 128 21.26 11.25 -14.43
C ALA A 128 21.62 10.80 -13.02
N MET A 129 20.97 11.36 -11.98
CA MET A 129 21.14 10.91 -10.61
C MET A 129 20.73 9.44 -10.43
N ALA A 130 19.58 9.05 -10.98
CA ALA A 130 19.10 7.69 -10.92
C ALA A 130 20.08 6.71 -11.59
N GLN A 131 20.49 6.99 -12.83
CA GLN A 131 21.44 6.19 -13.58
C GLN A 131 22.77 6.07 -12.85
N ALA A 132 23.30 7.18 -12.31
CA ALA A 132 24.54 7.18 -11.54
C ALA A 132 24.47 6.25 -10.32
N ASN A 133 23.37 6.26 -9.56
CA ASN A 133 23.21 5.33 -8.44
C ASN A 133 23.10 3.88 -8.92
N LEU A 134 22.38 3.62 -10.02
CA LEU A 134 22.21 2.27 -10.58
C LEU A 134 23.53 1.64 -11.05
N LEU A 135 24.57 2.42 -11.35
CA LEU A 135 25.91 1.89 -11.64
C LEU A 135 26.55 1.18 -10.44
N SER A 136 26.14 1.49 -9.21
CA SER A 136 26.62 0.81 -7.99
C SER A 136 25.92 -0.53 -7.73
N ALA A 137 24.88 -0.87 -8.49
CA ALA A 137 24.07 -2.05 -8.25
C ALA A 137 24.88 -3.35 -8.41
N LYS A 138 24.84 -4.20 -7.37
CA LYS A 138 25.43 -5.54 -7.39
C LYS A 138 24.34 -6.61 -7.43
N GLY A 139 24.63 -7.76 -8.03
CA GLY A 139 23.67 -8.86 -8.15
C GLY A 139 22.51 -8.57 -9.11
N PRO A 140 21.52 -9.47 -9.19
CA PRO A 140 20.39 -9.32 -10.10
C PRO A 140 19.50 -8.13 -9.72
N LEU A 141 19.19 -7.29 -10.71
CA LEU A 141 18.34 -6.12 -10.56
C LEU A 141 17.20 -6.17 -11.58
N LYS A 142 15.97 -6.10 -11.09
CA LYS A 142 14.78 -5.77 -11.87
C LYS A 142 14.37 -4.33 -11.55
N LEU A 143 14.19 -3.52 -12.58
CA LEU A 143 13.91 -2.10 -12.43
C LEU A 143 12.50 -1.76 -12.91
N PHE A 144 11.76 -0.98 -12.13
CA PHE A 144 10.47 -0.41 -12.47
C PHE A 144 10.61 1.11 -12.50
N VAL A 145 10.56 1.73 -13.67
CA VAL A 145 10.77 3.17 -13.82
C VAL A 145 9.45 3.88 -14.00
N LYS A 146 9.08 4.70 -13.01
CA LYS A 146 7.92 5.60 -13.07
C LYS A 146 8.38 7.00 -13.44
N SER A 147 7.85 7.53 -14.55
CA SER A 147 8.24 8.88 -15.00
C SER A 147 7.76 9.98 -14.04
N CYS A 148 6.60 9.78 -13.41
CA CYS A 148 5.92 10.81 -12.64
C CYS A 148 5.04 10.19 -11.55
N LEU A 149 5.32 10.51 -10.28
CA LEU A 149 4.55 10.08 -9.11
C LEU A 149 3.20 10.78 -9.04
N GLU A 150 2.13 9.99 -9.00
CA GLU A 150 0.74 10.46 -9.03
C GLU A 150 0.55 11.51 -10.14
N CYS A 151 0.79 11.07 -11.37
CA CYS A 151 0.87 11.89 -12.56
C CYS A 151 -0.47 12.59 -12.83
N SER A 152 -0.49 13.91 -12.66
CA SER A 152 -1.69 14.74 -12.81
C SER A 152 -1.60 15.74 -13.97
N ILE A 153 -0.63 15.58 -14.86
CA ILE A 153 -0.54 16.37 -16.10
C ILE A 153 -1.45 15.76 -17.17
N ASP A 154 -1.71 16.53 -18.22
CA ASP A 154 -2.49 16.12 -19.39
C ASP A 154 -2.06 14.72 -19.93
N PRO A 155 -3.00 13.85 -20.35
CA PRO A 155 -2.68 12.49 -20.82
C PRO A 155 -1.69 12.43 -21.98
N ALA A 156 -1.75 13.37 -22.94
CA ALA A 156 -0.81 13.41 -24.06
C ALA A 156 0.60 13.82 -23.58
N ALA A 157 0.67 14.80 -22.66
CA ALA A 157 1.93 15.18 -22.02
C ALA A 157 2.53 14.02 -21.21
N ARG A 158 1.71 13.32 -20.43
CA ARG A 158 2.09 12.12 -19.67
C ARG A 158 2.63 11.02 -20.59
N LYS A 159 1.98 10.73 -21.71
CA LYS A 159 2.45 9.75 -22.71
C LYS A 159 3.81 10.14 -23.28
N LYS A 160 3.99 11.43 -23.60
CA LYS A 160 5.26 11.95 -24.09
C LYS A 160 6.37 11.87 -23.04
N LEU A 161 6.07 12.20 -21.79
CA LEU A 161 7.01 12.07 -20.67
C LEU A 161 7.41 10.61 -20.43
N ASN A 162 6.45 9.68 -20.44
CA ASN A 162 6.72 8.24 -20.33
C ASN A 162 7.65 7.76 -21.45
N ALA A 163 7.37 8.12 -22.70
CA ALA A 163 8.21 7.75 -23.83
C ALA A 163 9.64 8.33 -23.71
N TYR A 164 9.76 9.58 -23.26
CA TYR A 164 11.05 10.21 -23.04
C TYR A 164 11.89 9.49 -21.98
N VAL A 165 11.30 9.22 -20.80
CA VAL A 165 11.97 8.49 -19.72
C VAL A 165 12.31 7.07 -20.18
N ALA A 166 11.40 6.40 -20.90
CA ALA A 166 11.63 5.05 -21.40
C ALA A 166 12.85 4.95 -22.33
N ALA A 167 13.01 5.93 -23.23
CA ALA A 167 14.17 5.99 -24.11
C ALA A 167 15.50 6.06 -23.30
N LYS A 168 15.52 6.80 -22.20
CA LYS A 168 16.73 6.99 -21.36
C LYS A 168 17.11 5.76 -20.54
N PHE A 169 16.15 4.89 -20.22
CA PHE A 169 16.40 3.66 -19.45
C PHE A 169 16.36 2.38 -20.32
N SER A 170 16.16 2.50 -21.63
CA SER A 170 16.01 1.36 -22.55
C SER A 170 17.22 0.40 -22.59
N SER A 171 18.41 0.87 -22.20
CA SER A 171 19.61 0.04 -22.13
C SER A 171 19.69 -0.86 -20.90
N TYR A 172 18.83 -0.65 -19.89
CA TYR A 172 18.82 -1.47 -18.67
C TYR A 172 18.06 -2.79 -18.90
N PRO A 173 18.70 -3.95 -18.77
CA PRO A 173 18.04 -5.24 -18.96
C PRO A 173 16.87 -5.43 -17.98
N GLY A 174 15.74 -5.92 -18.47
CA GLY A 174 14.58 -6.25 -17.63
C GLY A 174 13.88 -5.04 -17.00
N VAL A 175 14.11 -3.83 -17.52
CA VAL A 175 13.36 -2.64 -17.09
C VAL A 175 11.90 -2.75 -17.52
N GLU A 176 10.99 -2.49 -16.59
CA GLU A 176 9.57 -2.31 -16.84
C GLU A 176 9.19 -0.84 -16.59
N PHE A 177 8.36 -0.27 -17.44
CA PHE A 177 7.92 1.12 -17.29
C PHE A 177 6.58 1.18 -16.58
N VAL A 178 6.50 2.10 -15.62
CA VAL A 178 5.35 2.24 -14.72
C VAL A 178 4.61 3.53 -15.04
N ASP A 179 3.28 3.43 -15.09
CA ASP A 179 2.38 4.56 -15.19
C ASP A 179 1.52 4.66 -13.92
N ASN A 180 1.23 5.89 -13.49
CA ASN A 180 0.57 6.16 -12.21
C ASN A 180 -0.27 7.44 -12.29
N PRO A 181 -1.30 7.45 -13.16
CA PRO A 181 -2.21 8.59 -13.25
C PRO A 181 -2.98 8.82 -11.95
N ILE A 182 -3.32 10.08 -11.71
CA ILE A 182 -4.43 10.44 -10.84
C ILE A 182 -5.72 10.44 -11.66
N ASN A 183 -6.72 9.66 -11.23
CA ASN A 183 -8.08 9.63 -11.80
C ASN A 183 -8.20 9.29 -13.29
N ASP A 184 -7.15 8.75 -13.91
CA ASP A 184 -7.14 8.31 -15.30
C ASP A 184 -6.73 6.83 -15.40
N ARG A 185 -6.85 6.24 -16.58
CA ARG A 185 -6.39 4.88 -16.86
C ARG A 185 -4.88 4.88 -17.10
N CYS A 186 -4.24 3.80 -16.65
CA CYS A 186 -2.86 3.52 -16.99
C CYS A 186 -2.73 3.30 -18.50
N GLN A 187 -1.61 3.75 -19.07
CA GLN A 187 -1.31 3.63 -20.48
C GLN A 187 -1.16 2.14 -20.87
N PRO A 188 -1.72 1.74 -22.04
CA PRO A 188 -1.59 0.37 -22.51
C PRO A 188 -0.12 -0.08 -22.61
N GLY A 189 0.16 -1.31 -22.17
CA GLY A 189 1.50 -1.90 -22.21
C GLY A 189 2.44 -1.49 -21.06
N MET A 190 2.05 -0.55 -20.21
CA MET A 190 2.81 -0.18 -19.01
C MET A 190 2.30 -0.94 -17.78
N VAL A 191 3.18 -1.12 -16.80
CA VAL A 191 2.79 -1.57 -15.45
C VAL A 191 2.03 -0.43 -14.78
N CYS A 192 0.88 -0.74 -14.20
CA CYS A 192 0.07 0.28 -13.52
C CYS A 192 0.45 0.35 -12.05
N GLU A 193 0.66 1.53 -11.49
CA GLU A 193 0.79 1.69 -10.04
C GLU A 193 -0.46 2.34 -9.46
N LYS A 194 -0.96 1.79 -8.35
CA LYS A 194 -2.12 2.31 -7.63
C LYS A 194 -1.83 2.42 -6.14
N HIS A 195 -2.25 3.55 -5.58
CA HIS A 195 -2.09 3.87 -4.16
C HIS A 195 -3.31 3.43 -3.32
N GLY A 196 -3.12 3.29 -2.01
CA GLY A 196 -4.13 2.88 -1.04
C GLY A 196 -4.36 1.36 -0.98
N SER A 197 -5.59 0.89 -1.20
CA SER A 197 -5.94 -0.54 -1.13
C SER A 197 -6.50 -1.05 -2.46
N PRO A 198 -5.69 -1.09 -3.53
CA PRO A 198 -6.12 -1.65 -4.80
C PRO A 198 -6.36 -3.17 -4.69
N VAL A 199 -6.95 -3.75 -5.74
CA VAL A 199 -7.03 -5.21 -5.95
C VAL A 199 -5.87 -5.59 -6.86
N GLY A 200 -5.03 -6.52 -6.40
CA GLY A 200 -3.83 -6.94 -7.13
C GLY A 200 -4.14 -7.62 -8.45
N ASN A 201 -3.22 -7.50 -9.40
CA ASN A 201 -3.18 -8.30 -10.63
C ASN A 201 -1.76 -8.30 -11.20
N ASN A 202 -1.48 -9.20 -12.15
CA ASN A 202 -0.12 -9.42 -12.69
C ASN A 202 0.51 -8.23 -13.43
N ASN A 203 -0.23 -7.14 -13.66
CA ASN A 203 0.28 -5.91 -14.29
C ASN A 203 0.15 -4.68 -13.36
N LEU A 204 0.22 -4.89 -12.04
CA LEU A 204 0.05 -3.86 -11.04
C LEU A 204 1.27 -3.76 -10.10
N ILE A 205 1.67 -2.55 -9.72
CA ILE A 205 2.36 -2.25 -8.47
C ILE A 205 1.30 -1.72 -7.49
N ALA A 206 1.10 -2.42 -6.39
CA ALA A 206 0.26 -1.95 -5.30
C ALA A 206 1.13 -1.22 -4.28
N ASP A 207 0.82 0.04 -3.97
CA ASP A 207 1.48 0.80 -2.91
C ASP A 207 0.38 1.25 -1.93
N ASN A 208 0.56 1.07 -0.63
CA ASN A 208 -0.41 1.59 0.34
C ASN A 208 -0.19 3.05 0.69
N ASP A 209 0.70 3.79 -0.01
CA ASP A 209 0.81 5.25 0.14
C ASP A 209 -0.58 5.91 0.16
N GLY A 210 -0.77 6.84 1.10
CA GLY A 210 -2.06 7.43 1.47
C GLY A 210 -2.86 6.65 2.52
N LEU A 211 -2.52 5.40 2.83
CA LEU A 211 -3.05 4.61 3.94
C LEU A 211 -1.89 4.17 4.83
N ASP A 212 -1.78 4.74 6.04
CA ASP A 212 -0.69 4.38 6.96
C ASP A 212 -0.68 2.86 7.22
N TYR A 213 0.47 2.20 7.01
CA TYR A 213 0.62 0.75 7.16
C TYR A 213 0.24 0.25 8.57
N ASP A 214 0.39 1.09 9.60
CA ASP A 214 -0.02 0.75 10.97
C ASP A 214 -1.54 0.86 11.18
N GLY A 215 -2.24 1.51 10.25
CA GLY A 215 -3.69 1.74 10.28
C GLY A 215 -4.51 0.81 9.39
N ILE A 216 -3.89 -0.16 8.71
CA ILE A 216 -4.58 -1.11 7.82
C ILE A 216 -4.50 -2.55 8.34
N ASP A 217 -5.40 -3.40 7.85
CA ASP A 217 -5.21 -4.84 7.92
C ASP A 217 -4.10 -5.24 6.94
N GLN A 218 -2.90 -5.38 7.50
CA GLN A 218 -1.69 -5.73 6.77
C GLN A 218 -1.80 -7.08 6.08
N LEU A 219 -2.36 -8.09 6.75
CA LEU A 219 -2.47 -9.45 6.22
C LEU A 219 -3.40 -9.49 5.00
N SER A 220 -4.57 -8.85 5.11
CA SER A 220 -5.50 -8.71 4.00
C SER A 220 -4.89 -7.92 2.84
N TYR A 221 -4.16 -6.83 3.13
CA TYR A 221 -3.47 -6.05 2.11
C TYR A 221 -2.48 -6.89 1.30
N TRP A 222 -1.61 -7.66 1.97
CA TRP A 222 -0.64 -8.53 1.30
C TRP A 222 -1.32 -9.64 0.49
N ARG A 223 -2.32 -10.32 1.06
CA ARG A 223 -3.04 -11.42 0.38
C ARG A 223 -3.78 -10.93 -0.86
N LYS A 224 -4.52 -9.83 -0.74
CA LYS A 224 -5.27 -9.19 -1.82
C LYS A 224 -4.37 -8.74 -2.97
N ASN A 225 -3.13 -8.37 -2.67
CA ASN A 225 -2.18 -7.86 -3.65
C ASN A 225 -1.10 -8.87 -4.05
N LYS A 226 -1.15 -10.12 -3.56
CA LYS A 226 -0.23 -11.20 -3.92
C LYS A 226 0.03 -11.35 -5.43
N PRO A 227 -0.94 -11.22 -6.36
CA PRO A 227 -0.66 -11.33 -7.80
C PRO A 227 0.07 -10.13 -8.42
N SER A 228 0.28 -9.03 -7.68
CA SER A 228 0.96 -7.83 -8.20
C SER A 228 2.43 -8.06 -8.55
N ARG A 229 2.99 -7.23 -9.44
CA ARG A 229 4.44 -7.20 -9.73
C ARG A 229 5.26 -6.83 -8.50
N LEU A 230 4.78 -5.84 -7.75
CA LEU A 230 5.31 -5.40 -6.47
C LEU A 230 4.14 -4.99 -5.56
N VAL A 231 4.31 -5.20 -4.27
CA VAL A 231 3.42 -4.72 -3.22
C VAL A 231 4.28 -3.97 -2.22
N LEU A 232 4.03 -2.69 -2.00
CA LEU A 232 4.89 -1.81 -1.22
C LEU A 232 4.13 -1.33 0.02
N ALA A 233 4.74 -1.53 1.18
CA ALA A 233 4.31 -0.95 2.44
C ALA A 233 4.86 0.47 2.61
N TRP A 234 4.06 1.35 3.18
CA TRP A 234 4.33 2.76 3.36
C TRP A 234 3.71 3.24 4.68
N LYS A 235 4.48 4.01 5.45
CA LYS A 235 4.08 4.70 6.68
C LYS A 235 4.28 6.21 6.51
N GLY A 236 3.57 7.02 7.30
CA GLY A 236 3.73 8.47 7.32
C GLY A 236 5.19 8.94 7.46
N CYS A 237 5.99 8.22 8.24
CA CYS A 237 7.42 8.53 8.44
C CYS A 237 8.28 8.35 7.18
N ASN A 238 7.88 7.55 6.18
CA ASN A 238 8.62 7.44 4.91
C ASN A 238 8.61 8.76 4.13
N ASN A 239 7.62 9.62 4.42
CA ASN A 239 7.53 10.97 3.90
C ASN A 239 8.28 12.01 4.75
N GLY A 240 8.86 11.65 5.89
CA GLY A 240 9.62 12.56 6.77
C GLY A 240 8.78 13.56 7.56
N LEU A 241 7.46 13.35 7.63
CA LEU A 241 6.52 14.18 8.37
C LEU A 241 6.11 13.49 9.67
N ALA A 242 6.01 14.25 10.76
CA ALA A 242 5.40 13.74 11.98
C ALA A 242 3.87 13.71 11.83
N LYS A 243 3.21 12.89 12.66
CA LYS A 243 1.76 12.74 12.63
C LYS A 243 1.06 14.07 12.87
N GLY A 244 0.19 14.47 11.95
CA GLY A 244 -0.55 15.72 12.03
C GLY A 244 0.22 16.97 11.59
N GLU A 245 1.47 16.82 11.13
CA GLU A 245 2.19 17.95 10.53
C GLU A 245 1.56 18.35 9.19
N THR A 246 1.56 19.66 8.94
CA THR A 246 1.25 20.22 7.64
C THR A 246 2.34 19.88 6.62
N PHE A 247 2.02 20.00 5.33
CA PHE A 247 2.98 19.76 4.27
C PHE A 247 4.19 20.71 4.39
N LYS A 248 5.39 20.14 4.28
CA LYS A 248 6.66 20.87 4.16
C LYS A 248 7.40 20.43 2.89
N PRO A 249 8.23 21.29 2.27
CA PRO A 249 9.16 20.90 1.21
C PRO A 249 9.98 19.67 1.61
N GLY A 250 10.23 18.75 0.67
CA GLY A 250 10.89 17.47 0.95
C GLY A 250 12.26 17.61 1.62
N GLN A 251 13.01 18.66 1.26
CA GLN A 251 14.34 18.97 1.80
C GLN A 251 14.30 19.42 3.26
N ASN A 252 13.14 19.87 3.76
CA ASN A 252 12.97 20.39 5.12
C ASN A 252 12.34 19.36 6.06
N ARG A 253 12.19 18.11 5.61
CA ARG A 253 11.56 17.03 6.37
C ARG A 253 12.62 16.26 7.13
N THR A 254 12.35 15.93 8.38
CA THR A 254 13.33 15.32 9.29
C THR A 254 12.78 14.13 10.07
N ASN A 255 11.46 13.94 10.09
CA ASN A 255 10.78 12.94 10.92
C ASN A 255 10.68 11.59 10.18
N TYR A 256 11.83 11.03 9.79
CA TYR A 256 11.91 9.79 9.03
C TYR A 256 11.77 8.54 9.90
N CYS A 257 11.44 7.40 9.27
CA CYS A 257 11.30 6.14 9.97
C CYS A 257 12.64 5.70 10.60
N SER A 258 12.56 5.08 11.77
CA SER A 258 13.71 4.66 12.58
C SER A 258 13.96 3.15 12.50
N ALA A 259 15.21 2.71 12.69
CA ALA A 259 15.53 1.28 12.68
C ALA A 259 14.97 0.51 13.87
N SER A 260 14.94 1.13 15.05
CA SER A 260 14.57 0.46 16.30
C SER A 260 13.12 0.00 16.32
N ARG A 261 12.23 0.77 15.67
CA ARG A 261 10.79 0.49 15.56
C ARG A 261 10.40 0.13 14.13
N ASP A 262 10.41 1.12 13.24
CA ASP A 262 9.77 1.02 11.93
C ASP A 262 10.48 0.03 11.00
N GLY A 263 11.82 -0.03 11.06
CA GLY A 263 12.61 -1.01 10.31
C GLY A 263 12.25 -2.46 10.67
N LYS A 264 12.02 -2.77 11.95
CA LYS A 264 11.59 -4.11 12.39
C LYS A 264 10.16 -4.44 11.95
N ASP A 265 9.26 -3.46 12.01
CA ASP A 265 7.89 -3.63 11.55
C ASP A 265 7.85 -3.95 10.05
N PHE A 266 8.61 -3.21 9.25
CA PHE A 266 8.74 -3.49 7.81
C PHE A 266 9.45 -4.82 7.53
N ASN A 267 10.42 -5.22 8.35
CA ASN A 267 11.04 -6.53 8.20
C ASN A 267 10.04 -7.67 8.39
N SER A 268 9.19 -7.56 9.41
CA SER A 268 8.12 -8.52 9.66
C SER A 268 7.13 -8.60 8.50
N ALA A 269 6.87 -7.46 7.85
CA ALA A 269 6.00 -7.35 6.68
C ALA A 269 6.57 -7.96 5.39
N THR A 270 7.89 -7.91 5.23
CA THR A 270 8.61 -8.34 4.02
C THR A 270 9.05 -9.80 4.04
N ILE A 271 8.98 -10.48 5.18
CA ILE A 271 9.27 -11.92 5.29
C ILE A 271 8.00 -12.73 4.95
N SER A 272 8.07 -13.49 3.85
CA SER A 272 7.00 -14.32 3.27
C SER A 272 6.19 -15.14 4.28
N ASN A 273 6.90 -15.81 5.19
CA ASN A 273 6.38 -16.89 6.04
C ASN A 273 5.31 -16.44 7.05
N ALA A 274 5.16 -15.15 7.32
CA ALA A 274 4.17 -14.64 8.27
C ALA A 274 2.74 -14.60 7.69
N VAL A 275 2.59 -14.49 6.36
CA VAL A 275 1.30 -14.22 5.68
C VAL A 275 0.76 -15.44 4.92
N ASP A 276 1.66 -16.33 4.48
CA ASP A 276 1.32 -17.55 3.74
C ASP A 276 1.00 -18.75 4.63
N LYS A 277 0.92 -18.56 5.96
CA LYS A 277 0.12 -19.48 6.75
C LYS A 277 -1.28 -19.50 6.12
N PRO A 278 -1.80 -20.67 5.72
CA PRO A 278 -3.19 -20.81 5.30
C PRO A 278 -4.04 -20.05 6.31
N THR A 279 -5.11 -19.38 5.88
CA THR A 279 -6.14 -18.86 6.78
C THR A 279 -6.35 -19.90 7.86
N GLU A 280 -5.75 -19.67 9.04
CA GLU A 280 -5.83 -20.62 10.12
C GLU A 280 -7.33 -20.76 10.36
N ALA A 281 -7.77 -21.98 10.68
CA ALA A 281 -9.07 -22.14 11.31
C ALA A 281 -9.22 -21.02 12.34
N VAL A 282 -10.41 -20.41 12.41
CA VAL A 282 -10.71 -19.31 13.32
C VAL A 282 -9.95 -19.46 14.63
N ASP A 283 -9.18 -18.44 15.00
CA ASP A 283 -8.32 -18.51 16.18
C ASP A 283 -9.18 -18.93 17.38
N PRO A 284 -8.84 -20.02 18.10
CA PRO A 284 -9.61 -20.46 19.25
C PRO A 284 -9.83 -19.35 20.30
N LEU A 285 -8.91 -18.38 20.39
CA LEU A 285 -9.07 -17.20 21.25
C LEU A 285 -10.24 -16.31 20.82
N ASP A 286 -10.49 -16.19 19.52
CA ASP A 286 -11.66 -15.47 18.99
C ASP A 286 -12.96 -16.22 19.26
N LEU A 287 -12.92 -17.49 19.65
CA LEU A 287 -14.10 -18.28 20.01
C LEU A 287 -14.36 -18.30 21.52
N LYS A 288 -13.49 -17.70 22.33
CA LYS A 288 -13.64 -17.69 23.78
C LYS A 288 -14.91 -16.93 24.19
N GLY A 289 -15.83 -17.62 24.88
CA GLY A 289 -17.12 -17.07 25.29
C GLY A 289 -18.25 -17.27 24.28
N CYS A 290 -17.97 -17.87 23.12
CA CYS A 290 -18.99 -18.33 22.19
C CYS A 290 -19.75 -19.51 22.78
N ARG A 291 -20.97 -19.26 23.24
CA ARG A 291 -21.91 -20.32 23.65
C ARG A 291 -22.62 -20.95 22.47
N LYS A 292 -22.80 -20.19 21.39
CA LYS A 292 -23.48 -20.65 20.18
C LYS A 292 -22.82 -20.08 18.93
N MET A 293 -22.26 -20.98 18.11
CA MET A 293 -21.81 -20.64 16.77
C MET A 293 -23.01 -20.62 15.82
N LEU A 294 -23.14 -19.53 15.09
CA LEU A 294 -24.14 -19.37 14.05
C LEU A 294 -23.42 -19.19 12.72
N LYS A 295 -23.92 -19.82 11.66
CA LYS A 295 -23.43 -19.55 10.31
C LYS A 295 -23.72 -18.09 9.97
N ALA A 296 -22.70 -17.36 9.55
CA ALA A 296 -22.86 -16.04 8.96
C ALA A 296 -23.65 -16.20 7.65
N PRO A 297 -24.83 -15.59 7.50
CA PRO A 297 -25.50 -15.61 6.22
C PRO A 297 -24.91 -14.52 5.31
N ASP A 298 -24.71 -14.85 4.04
CA ASP A 298 -24.17 -13.93 3.04
C ASP A 298 -25.13 -13.90 1.83
N GLY A 299 -25.96 -12.85 1.71
CA GLY A 299 -26.88 -12.65 0.58
C GLY A 299 -28.30 -12.18 0.94
N PRO A 300 -29.11 -11.76 -0.06
CA PRO A 300 -29.81 -10.47 -0.16
C PRO A 300 -30.84 -10.09 0.93
N GLN A 301 -31.12 -10.95 1.91
CA GLN A 301 -31.95 -10.63 3.08
C GLN A 301 -31.38 -11.12 4.43
N LYS A 302 -30.11 -11.53 4.47
CA LYS A 302 -29.44 -12.04 5.67
C LYS A 302 -27.93 -11.69 5.59
N PHE A 303 -27.47 -10.70 6.37
CA PHE A 303 -26.08 -10.22 6.36
C PHE A 303 -25.53 -10.04 7.78
N VAL A 304 -24.20 -10.02 7.90
CA VAL A 304 -23.50 -9.73 9.18
C VAL A 304 -22.87 -8.34 9.23
N LEU A 305 -22.53 -7.70 8.10
CA LEU A 305 -22.10 -6.28 8.09
C LEU A 305 -22.59 -5.57 6.81
N LYS A 306 -23.00 -4.31 6.94
CA LYS A 306 -23.54 -3.39 5.90
C LYS A 306 -22.72 -2.10 5.91
N LEU A 307 -22.60 -1.38 4.80
CA LEU A 307 -22.18 0.03 4.85
C LEU A 307 -23.35 0.89 5.29
N SER A 308 -23.14 1.71 6.31
CA SER A 308 -24.14 2.66 6.77
C SER A 308 -24.51 3.64 5.65
N GLU A 309 -25.81 3.84 5.40
CA GLU A 309 -26.28 4.87 4.47
C GLU A 309 -25.85 6.25 5.00
N GLY A 310 -25.02 6.94 4.22
CA GLY A 310 -24.49 8.26 4.60
C GLY A 310 -23.31 8.25 5.57
N ARG A 311 -22.70 7.09 5.91
CA ARG A 311 -21.49 7.05 6.74
C ARG A 311 -20.45 6.05 6.21
N ALA A 312 -19.18 6.33 6.44
CA ALA A 312 -18.06 5.52 5.93
C ALA A 312 -17.75 4.24 6.76
N HIS A 313 -18.67 3.81 7.62
CA HIS A 313 -18.44 2.75 8.59
C HIS A 313 -19.47 1.61 8.48
N SER A 314 -19.20 0.49 9.12
CA SER A 314 -19.98 -0.72 9.00
C SER A 314 -21.07 -0.83 10.07
N VAL A 315 -22.15 -1.53 9.72
CA VAL A 315 -23.29 -1.76 10.62
C VAL A 315 -23.66 -3.22 10.56
N TRP A 316 -23.79 -3.89 11.70
CA TRP A 316 -24.41 -5.20 11.77
C TRP A 316 -25.90 -5.07 11.99
N LEU A 317 -26.68 -5.79 11.19
CA LEU A 317 -28.10 -5.96 11.42
C LEU A 317 -28.34 -7.35 12.01
N SER A 318 -28.88 -7.38 13.23
CA SER A 318 -29.24 -8.64 13.89
C SER A 318 -30.08 -9.56 12.96
N PRO A 319 -29.75 -10.87 12.86
CA PRO A 319 -30.50 -11.81 12.04
C PRO A 319 -31.98 -11.86 12.45
N PRO A 320 -32.92 -12.09 11.51
CA PRO A 320 -34.35 -12.21 11.83
C PRO A 320 -34.67 -13.27 12.89
N ALA A 321 -33.89 -14.38 12.92
CA ALA A 321 -34.03 -15.43 13.92
C ALA A 321 -33.75 -14.96 15.37
N LEU A 322 -33.14 -13.80 15.54
CA LEU A 322 -32.84 -13.16 16.83
C LEU A 322 -33.63 -11.85 17.00
N SER A 323 -34.68 -11.65 16.20
CA SER A 323 -35.55 -10.48 16.28
C SER A 323 -36.17 -10.35 17.67
N GLY A 324 -36.21 -9.13 18.21
CA GLY A 324 -36.66 -8.82 19.56
C GLY A 324 -35.59 -9.01 20.65
N LYS A 325 -34.46 -9.64 20.32
CA LYS A 325 -33.36 -9.80 21.26
C LYS A 325 -32.47 -8.56 21.28
N THR A 326 -32.18 -8.08 22.49
CA THR A 326 -31.20 -7.01 22.71
C THR A 326 -29.89 -7.63 23.20
N PHE A 327 -28.80 -7.33 22.50
CA PHE A 327 -27.46 -7.72 22.93
C PHE A 327 -26.83 -6.58 23.74
N LYS A 328 -26.29 -6.91 24.92
CA LYS A 328 -25.61 -5.97 25.82
C LYS A 328 -24.19 -5.66 25.35
N LYS A 329 -23.52 -6.66 24.77
CA LYS A 329 -22.16 -6.54 24.25
C LYS A 329 -22.11 -7.10 22.83
N VAL A 330 -21.67 -6.26 21.89
CA VAL A 330 -21.37 -6.68 20.52
C VAL A 330 -19.98 -6.21 20.14
N GLU A 331 -19.12 -7.13 19.71
CA GLU A 331 -17.72 -6.84 19.40
C GLU A 331 -17.21 -7.69 18.23
N LEU A 332 -16.20 -7.18 17.52
CA LEU A 332 -15.53 -7.93 16.46
C LEU A 332 -14.12 -8.30 16.90
N LEU A 333 -13.79 -9.60 16.85
CA LEU A 333 -12.50 -10.15 17.27
C LEU A 333 -11.73 -10.72 16.08
N ASN A 334 -10.40 -10.64 16.16
CA ASN A 334 -9.47 -11.38 15.32
C ASN A 334 -8.16 -11.60 16.09
N HIS A 335 -7.69 -12.84 16.15
CA HIS A 335 -6.51 -13.28 16.91
C HIS A 335 -6.52 -12.88 18.39
N GLY A 336 -7.66 -13.08 19.05
CA GLY A 336 -7.90 -12.73 20.45
C GLY A 336 -7.96 -11.23 20.73
N LYS A 337 -7.82 -10.40 19.68
CA LYS A 337 -7.85 -8.94 19.77
C LYS A 337 -9.14 -8.41 19.19
N ARG A 338 -9.61 -7.34 19.79
CA ARG A 338 -10.79 -6.63 19.30
C ARG A 338 -10.40 -5.66 18.18
N ILE A 339 -11.09 -5.74 17.04
CA ILE A 339 -10.74 -5.09 15.77
C ILE A 339 -11.84 -4.17 15.20
N ASP A 340 -12.94 -3.99 15.92
CA ASP A 340 -14.06 -3.12 15.53
C ASP A 340 -13.77 -1.60 15.61
N GLY A 341 -12.49 -1.22 15.71
CA GLY A 341 -12.02 0.16 15.57
C GLY A 341 -12.36 1.02 16.78
N SER A 342 -11.59 0.93 17.85
CA SER A 342 -11.48 2.06 18.77
C SER A 342 -10.55 3.10 18.15
N ARG A 343 -10.98 4.36 18.08
CA ARG A 343 -10.00 5.42 18.31
C ARG A 343 -9.55 5.21 19.75
N ALA A 344 -8.34 4.69 19.94
CA ALA A 344 -7.68 4.77 21.23
C ALA A 344 -7.76 6.23 21.71
N GLY A 345 -8.58 6.52 22.71
CA GLY A 345 -8.71 7.86 23.29
C GLY A 345 -10.01 8.64 23.03
N VAL A 346 -11.14 8.02 22.65
CA VAL A 346 -12.47 8.65 22.86
C VAL A 346 -13.14 8.03 24.08
N PRO A 347 -13.06 8.66 25.26
CA PRO A 347 -13.75 8.19 26.46
C PRO A 347 -15.27 8.20 26.21
N GLY A 348 -15.95 7.08 26.49
CA GLY A 348 -17.42 7.02 26.51
C GLY A 348 -18.10 6.41 25.27
N TYR A 349 -17.39 6.17 24.16
CA TYR A 349 -17.98 5.41 23.05
C TYR A 349 -18.01 3.92 23.42
N ARG A 350 -19.21 3.42 23.77
CA ARG A 350 -19.49 1.98 23.88
C ARG A 350 -19.70 1.45 22.46
N TYR A 351 -19.47 0.17 22.22
CA TYR A 351 -19.24 -0.37 20.87
C TYR A 351 -20.29 -1.40 20.50
N GLY A 352 -20.61 -1.50 19.20
CA GLY A 352 -21.90 -2.03 18.81
C GLY A 352 -22.99 -1.23 19.53
N VAL A 353 -22.98 0.10 19.37
CA VAL A 353 -24.07 0.90 19.95
C VAL A 353 -25.32 0.53 19.18
N PRO A 354 -26.43 0.18 19.87
CA PRO A 354 -27.72 0.06 19.21
C PRO A 354 -28.02 1.41 18.53
N TYR A 355 -27.91 1.43 17.20
CA TYR A 355 -27.87 2.67 16.42
C TYR A 355 -29.29 3.16 16.15
N LEU A 356 -30.19 2.29 15.69
CA LEU A 356 -31.63 2.53 15.50
C LEU A 356 -32.39 1.17 15.46
N PRO A 357 -33.72 1.14 15.66
CA PRO A 357 -34.54 0.04 15.14
C PRO A 357 -34.47 0.04 13.61
N ASP A 358 -34.45 -1.14 13.00
CA ASP A 358 -34.60 -1.26 11.54
C ASP A 358 -35.99 -0.73 11.14
N THR A 359 -36.01 0.26 10.24
CA THR A 359 -37.24 0.93 9.80
C THR A 359 -38.17 -0.03 9.04
N THR A 360 -37.62 -1.11 8.48
CA THR A 360 -38.39 -2.17 7.81
C THR A 360 -38.86 -3.26 8.76
N ASN A 361 -38.20 -3.41 9.91
CA ASN A 361 -38.56 -4.35 10.95
C ASN A 361 -38.14 -3.84 12.34
N PRO A 362 -39.02 -3.16 13.09
CA PRO A 362 -38.66 -2.47 14.34
C PRO A 362 -38.20 -3.41 15.47
N LYS A 363 -38.39 -4.73 15.31
CA LYS A 363 -37.88 -5.75 16.23
C LYS A 363 -36.41 -6.10 15.96
N ARG A 364 -35.82 -5.70 14.84
CA ARG A 364 -34.38 -5.86 14.57
C ARG A 364 -33.61 -4.65 15.07
N ARG A 365 -32.39 -4.91 15.55
CA ARG A 365 -31.45 -3.89 16.02
C ARG A 365 -30.25 -3.80 15.09
N LEU A 366 -29.79 -2.57 14.88
CA LEU A 366 -28.55 -2.24 14.18
C LEU A 366 -27.45 -1.91 15.20
N TYR A 367 -26.23 -2.36 14.92
CA TYR A 367 -25.05 -2.19 15.74
C TYR A 367 -23.94 -1.55 14.89
N ASP A 368 -23.43 -0.40 15.31
CA ASP A 368 -22.42 0.38 14.56
C ASP A 368 -20.98 -0.07 14.89
N PHE A 369 -20.14 -0.19 13.86
CA PHE A 369 -18.69 -0.45 13.97
C PHE A 369 -17.92 0.51 13.06
N MET A 370 -16.90 1.16 13.61
CA MET A 370 -16.20 2.29 12.98
C MET A 370 -15.34 1.94 11.76
N GLY A 371 -15.14 0.65 11.46
CA GLY A 371 -14.37 0.17 10.32
C GLY A 371 -15.23 -0.03 9.08
N HIS A 372 -14.64 0.16 7.91
CA HIS A 372 -15.26 -0.24 6.66
C HIS A 372 -15.30 -1.78 6.61
N PRO A 373 -16.39 -2.45 6.16
CA PRO A 373 -16.47 -3.92 6.25
C PRO A 373 -15.30 -4.65 5.55
N ARG A 374 -14.84 -4.15 4.40
CA ARG A 374 -13.64 -4.68 3.68
C ARG A 374 -12.31 -4.48 4.40
N SER A 375 -12.24 -3.66 5.45
CA SER A 375 -11.01 -3.48 6.22
C SER A 375 -10.86 -4.49 7.35
N TYR A 376 -11.86 -5.34 7.60
CA TYR A 376 -11.76 -6.38 8.60
C TYR A 376 -11.03 -7.62 8.04
N PRO A 377 -10.17 -8.25 8.86
CA PRO A 377 -9.53 -9.51 8.50
C PRO A 377 -10.50 -10.62 8.16
N ASP A 378 -10.07 -11.50 7.26
CA ASP A 378 -10.71 -12.79 7.03
C ASP A 378 -10.78 -13.57 8.35
N ASN A 379 -11.83 -14.39 8.51
CA ASN A 379 -12.11 -15.19 9.70
C ASN A 379 -12.29 -14.39 11.00
N SER A 380 -12.53 -13.07 10.92
CA SER A 380 -12.95 -12.29 12.09
C SER A 380 -14.22 -12.86 12.71
N VAL A 381 -14.35 -12.81 14.04
CA VAL A 381 -15.52 -13.33 14.76
C VAL A 381 -16.33 -12.19 15.34
N LEU A 382 -17.57 -12.06 14.89
CA LEU A 382 -18.54 -11.17 15.54
C LEU A 382 -19.10 -11.88 16.77
N HIS A 383 -18.97 -11.26 17.94
CA HIS A 383 -19.56 -11.69 19.20
C HIS A 383 -20.76 -10.82 19.55
N ALA A 384 -21.86 -11.44 19.98
CA ALA A 384 -23.01 -10.75 20.55
C ALA A 384 -23.59 -11.57 21.72
N ASP A 385 -23.29 -11.20 22.97
CA ASP A 385 -23.66 -11.94 24.21
C ASP A 385 -23.53 -13.47 24.08
N GLY A 386 -22.37 -13.94 23.60
CA GLY A 386 -22.05 -15.36 23.43
C GLY A 386 -22.67 -16.05 22.20
N PHE A 387 -23.35 -15.30 21.32
CA PHE A 387 -23.63 -15.72 19.95
C PHE A 387 -22.48 -15.26 19.07
N CYS A 388 -21.98 -16.15 18.23
CA CYS A 388 -20.80 -15.87 17.43
C CYS A 388 -21.02 -16.19 15.95
N TRP A 389 -20.48 -15.33 15.09
CA TRP A 389 -20.48 -15.50 13.64
C TRP A 389 -19.07 -15.36 13.10
N ILE A 390 -18.63 -16.37 12.36
CA ILE A 390 -17.36 -16.33 11.64
C ILE A 390 -17.58 -15.56 10.35
N LEU A 391 -16.85 -14.47 10.18
CA LEU A 391 -16.82 -13.69 8.96
C LEU A 391 -15.66 -14.20 8.11
N GLU A 392 -15.86 -15.33 7.42
CA GLU A 392 -14.79 -15.96 6.63
C GLU A 392 -14.15 -14.98 5.64
N LYS A 393 -14.99 -14.17 5.00
CA LYS A 393 -14.60 -13.01 4.17
C LYS A 393 -15.58 -11.89 4.44
N PRO A 394 -15.27 -10.89 5.28
CA PRO A 394 -16.18 -9.79 5.58
C PRO A 394 -16.63 -9.07 4.30
N ARG A 395 -17.83 -9.39 3.83
CA ARG A 395 -18.49 -8.73 2.69
C ARG A 395 -19.53 -7.75 3.21
N PHE A 396 -19.93 -6.83 2.34
CA PHE A 396 -21.00 -5.89 2.64
C PHE A 396 -21.88 -5.65 1.43
N ARG A 397 -23.12 -5.27 1.73
CA ARG A 397 -24.05 -4.67 0.80
C ARG A 397 -23.99 -3.15 0.95
N VAL A 398 -24.00 -2.45 -0.19
CA VAL A 398 -24.43 -1.04 -0.26
C VAL A 398 -25.93 -1.11 -0.47
N ASP A 399 -26.71 -0.61 0.48
CA ASP A 399 -28.16 -0.45 0.30
C ASP A 399 -28.46 0.90 -0.34
#